data_AF-A0A926VG63-F1
#
_entry.id   AF-A0A926VG63-F1
#
_cell.length_a   1.000
_cell.length_b   1.000
_cell.length_c   1.000
_cell.angle_alpha   90.00
_cell.angle_beta   90.00
_cell.angle_gamma   90.00
#
_symmetry.space_group_name_H-M   'P 1'
#
loop_
_entity.id
_entity.type
_entity.pdbx_description
1 polymer ?
#
loop_
_entity_poly.entity_id
_entity_poly.type
_entity_poly.pdbx_seq_one_letter_code
_entity_poly.pdbx_strand_id
1 'polypeptide(L)'
;MKKELTNSIAKISLGLSLTIISAGFLPVFSQQQIERYPTGSEIQRLRSKLREQIRRNNVGDSRSQAEKQRRESFVRAWSRVDPAVAPFLGKWSGYEEGLSVYPSNIRGRVCLIYIGIQEAEFGLGTVSNGVIRTDDKEVILKEGDYLGVVTVRNDRADIPVEIPYNSPTVLQAARQFAQLSANVQDVDKVVRQFNAAGCMVGLPSRR
;
A
#
# COMPACT_ATOMS: atom_id res chain seq x y z
N MET A 1 27.20 -77.35 -39.59
CA MET A 1 27.62 -76.98 -40.97
C MET A 1 26.42 -76.45 -41.74
N LYS A 2 26.58 -75.30 -42.44
CA LYS A 2 26.01 -74.90 -43.76
C LYS A 2 24.77 -75.69 -44.26
N LYS A 3 23.65 -75.11 -44.75
CA LYS A 3 23.29 -73.79 -45.38
C LYS A 3 21.82 -73.44 -44.99
N GLU A 4 21.27 -72.22 -44.99
CA GLU A 4 20.97 -71.28 -46.12
C GLU A 4 20.24 -71.94 -47.33
N LEU A 5 19.20 -71.39 -47.98
CA LEU A 5 18.54 -70.06 -47.95
C LEU A 5 17.13 -70.12 -48.63
N THR A 6 16.22 -69.14 -48.37
CA THR A 6 15.05 -68.71 -49.24
C THR A 6 13.93 -69.74 -49.54
N ASN A 7 12.66 -69.43 -49.90
CA ASN A 7 11.88 -68.23 -50.31
C ASN A 7 10.34 -68.56 -50.18
N SER A 8 9.30 -67.71 -50.32
CA SER A 8 9.11 -66.24 -50.41
C SER A 8 7.60 -65.83 -50.30
N ILE A 9 7.31 -64.51 -50.32
CA ILE A 9 6.05 -63.80 -50.74
C ILE A 9 4.71 -64.04 -50.00
N ALA A 10 4.21 -62.97 -49.32
CA ALA A 10 2.86 -62.36 -49.41
C ALA A 10 2.73 -61.25 -48.33
N LYS A 11 2.99 -59.95 -48.60
CA LYS A 11 2.08 -58.88 -49.12
C LYS A 11 0.87 -58.50 -48.22
N ILE A 12 0.62 -57.18 -48.12
CA ILE A 12 -0.62 -56.48 -47.63
C ILE A 12 -0.77 -56.47 -46.07
N SER A 13 -1.10 -55.38 -45.32
CA SER A 13 -1.45 -53.96 -45.60
C SER A 13 -1.15 -53.01 -44.40
N LEU A 14 -1.22 -51.70 -44.68
CA LEU A 14 -1.40 -50.53 -43.78
C LEU A 14 -2.03 -50.75 -42.39
N GLY A 15 -1.55 -50.00 -41.39
CA GLY A 15 -2.09 -49.95 -40.02
C GLY A 15 -1.51 -48.83 -39.14
N LEU A 16 -1.53 -47.62 -39.67
CA LEU A 16 -1.25 -46.31 -39.05
C LEU A 16 -1.73 -46.15 -37.59
N SER A 17 -0.84 -45.78 -36.66
CA SER A 17 -1.16 -45.05 -35.40
C SER A 17 0.11 -44.49 -34.73
N LEU A 18 0.68 -43.41 -35.28
CA LEU A 18 1.71 -42.62 -34.57
C LEU A 18 1.03 -41.50 -33.79
N THR A 19 0.62 -41.77 -32.54
CA THR A 19 0.04 -40.77 -31.64
C THR A 19 1.12 -39.80 -31.15
N ILE A 20 1.39 -38.78 -31.96
CA ILE A 20 2.10 -37.59 -31.52
C ILE A 20 1.20 -36.89 -30.51
N ILE A 21 1.46 -37.08 -29.21
CA ILE A 21 0.87 -36.25 -28.15
C ILE A 21 1.58 -34.90 -28.24
N SER A 22 1.12 -34.06 -29.16
CA SER A 22 1.47 -32.65 -29.21
C SER A 22 0.94 -32.02 -27.92
N ALA A 23 1.84 -31.81 -26.96
CA ALA A 23 1.55 -31.11 -25.73
C ALA A 23 1.01 -29.71 -26.06
N GLY A 24 -0.30 -29.56 -25.96
CA GLY A 24 -0.98 -28.28 -26.06
C GLY A 24 -0.60 -27.44 -24.85
N PHE A 25 0.55 -26.77 -24.93
CA PHE A 25 0.85 -25.63 -24.09
C PHE A 25 -0.15 -24.53 -24.46
N LEU A 26 -1.35 -24.62 -23.90
CA LEU A 26 -2.23 -23.48 -23.78
C LEU A 26 -1.40 -22.39 -23.10
N PRO A 27 -1.20 -21.21 -23.72
CA PRO A 27 -0.66 -20.10 -22.99
C PRO A 27 -1.65 -19.81 -21.87
N VAL A 28 -1.27 -20.18 -20.64
CA VAL A 28 -1.92 -19.68 -19.45
C VAL A 28 -1.59 -18.19 -19.44
N PHE A 29 -2.45 -17.42 -20.10
CA PHE A 29 -2.55 -15.99 -19.89
C PHE A 29 -2.98 -15.81 -18.44
N SER A 30 -2.01 -15.84 -17.53
CA SER A 30 -2.17 -15.18 -16.26
C SER A 30 -2.52 -13.74 -16.62
N GLN A 31 -3.76 -13.35 -16.32
CA GLN A 31 -4.11 -11.95 -16.30
C GLN A 31 -3.22 -11.33 -15.23
N GLN A 32 -2.10 -10.74 -15.66
CA GLN A 32 -1.30 -9.89 -14.81
C GLN A 32 -2.27 -8.83 -14.29
N GLN A 33 -2.60 -8.92 -13.00
CA GLN A 33 -3.45 -7.92 -12.35
C GLN A 33 -2.71 -6.60 -12.51
N ILE A 34 -3.23 -5.73 -13.37
CA ILE A 34 -2.61 -4.43 -13.62
C ILE A 34 -2.82 -3.61 -12.35
N GLU A 35 -1.79 -3.55 -11.52
CA GLU A 35 -1.72 -2.69 -10.35
C GLU A 35 -1.79 -1.23 -10.81
N ARG A 36 -3.01 -0.70 -10.85
CA ARG A 36 -3.33 0.65 -11.28
C ARG A 36 -3.75 1.49 -10.09
N TYR A 37 -3.50 2.79 -10.18
CA TYR A 37 -4.18 3.75 -9.31
C TYR A 37 -5.69 3.78 -9.63
N PRO A 38 -6.53 4.19 -8.66
CA PRO A 38 -7.91 4.55 -8.93
C PRO A 38 -7.99 5.78 -9.85
N THR A 39 -8.97 5.76 -10.74
CA THR A 39 -9.33 6.86 -11.64
C THR A 39 -9.89 8.07 -10.86
N GLY A 40 -9.96 9.23 -11.52
CA GLY A 40 -10.53 10.44 -10.89
C GLY A 40 -11.98 10.27 -10.42
N SER A 41 -12.81 9.56 -11.19
CA SER A 41 -14.21 9.26 -10.83
C SER A 41 -14.32 8.26 -9.68
N GLU A 42 -13.47 7.22 -9.66
CA GLU A 42 -13.36 6.31 -8.51
C GLU A 42 -12.94 7.05 -7.24
N ILE A 43 -11.95 7.95 -7.30
CA ILE A 43 -11.54 8.78 -6.15
C ILE A 43 -12.71 9.61 -5.61
N GLN A 44 -13.52 10.25 -6.46
CA GLN A 44 -14.68 11.03 -6.01
C GLN A 44 -15.76 10.14 -5.36
N ARG A 45 -16.06 8.98 -5.96
CA ARG A 45 -16.97 7.98 -5.36
C ARG A 45 -16.46 7.54 -3.98
N LEU A 46 -15.16 7.31 -3.84
CA LEU A 46 -14.55 6.81 -2.60
C LEU A 46 -14.41 7.88 -1.52
N ARG A 47 -14.30 9.17 -1.86
CA ARG A 47 -14.50 10.27 -0.89
C ARG A 47 -15.91 10.24 -0.29
N SER A 48 -16.94 9.98 -1.11
CA SER A 48 -18.31 9.81 -0.59
C SER A 48 -18.44 8.55 0.29
N LYS A 49 -17.81 7.42 -0.08
CA LYS A 49 -17.73 6.21 0.78
C LYS A 49 -17.07 6.54 2.12
N LEU A 50 -15.93 7.23 2.11
CA LEU A 50 -15.18 7.60 3.32
C LEU A 50 -16.02 8.49 4.26
N ARG A 51 -16.71 9.50 3.73
CA ARG A 51 -17.63 10.33 4.53
C ARG A 51 -18.77 9.51 5.16
N GLU A 52 -19.29 8.53 4.43
CA GLU A 52 -20.30 7.62 4.96
C GLU A 52 -19.75 6.69 6.06
N GLN A 53 -18.54 6.18 5.90
CA GLN A 53 -17.85 5.40 6.94
C GLN A 53 -17.59 6.22 8.21
N ILE A 54 -17.16 7.48 8.07
CA ILE A 54 -16.98 8.41 9.20
C ILE A 54 -18.31 8.61 9.93
N ARG A 55 -19.40 8.88 9.19
CA ARG A 55 -20.74 9.12 9.76
C ARG A 55 -21.30 7.91 10.49
N ARG A 56 -21.12 6.70 9.96
CA ARG A 56 -21.71 5.47 10.53
C ARG A 56 -20.94 4.93 11.74
N ASN A 57 -19.61 4.95 11.69
CA ASN A 57 -18.80 4.36 12.76
C ASN A 57 -18.69 5.24 14.01
N ASN A 58 -18.87 6.56 13.87
CA ASN A 58 -18.82 7.55 14.96
C ASN A 58 -17.66 7.31 15.96
N VAL A 59 -16.46 7.02 15.44
CA VAL A 59 -15.29 6.72 16.27
C VAL A 59 -14.93 7.98 17.04
N GLY A 60 -15.16 7.94 18.35
CA GLY A 60 -14.95 9.07 19.23
C GLY A 60 -13.48 9.51 19.23
N ASP A 61 -13.25 10.78 18.96
CA ASP A 61 -11.93 11.40 19.01
C ASP A 61 -11.44 11.50 20.47
N SER A 62 -10.68 10.50 20.89
CA SER A 62 -10.18 10.33 22.26
C SER A 62 -9.06 11.31 22.65
N ARG A 63 -8.56 12.13 21.71
CA ARG A 63 -7.50 13.10 22.00
C ARG A 63 -7.99 14.19 22.95
N SER A 64 -7.18 14.48 23.96
CA SER A 64 -7.34 15.66 24.81
C SER A 64 -7.20 16.97 24.01
N GLN A 65 -7.77 18.06 24.52
CA GLN A 65 -7.65 19.38 23.87
C GLN A 65 -6.18 19.81 23.68
N ALA A 66 -5.29 19.45 24.61
CA ALA A 66 -3.85 19.69 24.51
C ALA A 66 -3.17 18.85 23.41
N GLU A 67 -3.69 17.67 23.08
CA GLU A 67 -3.21 16.89 21.92
C GLU A 67 -3.67 17.49 20.60
N LYS A 68 -4.93 17.93 20.53
CA LYS A 68 -5.48 18.62 19.34
C LYS A 68 -4.69 19.91 19.06
N GLN A 69 -4.45 20.74 20.07
CA GLN A 69 -3.64 21.97 19.94
C GLN A 69 -2.18 21.70 19.54
N ARG A 70 -1.54 20.65 20.09
CA ARG A 70 -0.18 20.22 19.67
C ARG A 70 -0.17 19.75 18.22
N ARG A 71 -1.15 18.93 17.83
CA ARG A 71 -1.36 18.42 16.47
C ARG A 71 -1.53 19.57 15.47
N GLU A 72 -2.44 20.50 15.74
CA GLU A 72 -2.66 21.68 14.88
C GLU A 72 -1.41 22.55 14.76
N SER A 73 -0.71 22.81 15.87
CA SER A 73 0.48 23.66 15.87
C SER A 73 1.61 23.04 15.04
N PHE A 74 1.72 21.70 15.08
CA PHE A 74 2.60 20.93 14.23
C PHE A 74 2.21 21.04 12.73
N VAL A 75 0.92 20.94 12.38
CA VAL A 75 0.44 21.20 11.00
C VAL A 75 0.77 22.62 10.56
N ARG A 76 0.48 23.62 11.40
CA ARG A 76 0.74 25.06 11.13
C ARG A 76 2.22 25.43 11.02
N ALA A 77 3.12 24.58 11.53
CA ALA A 77 4.55 24.73 11.30
C ALA A 77 4.92 24.18 9.91
N TRP A 78 4.51 22.95 9.61
CA TRP A 78 4.80 22.29 8.32
C TRP A 78 4.10 22.94 7.13
N SER A 79 2.92 23.55 7.29
CA SER A 79 2.18 24.19 6.19
C SER A 79 2.90 25.38 5.56
N ARG A 80 3.90 25.95 6.24
CA ARG A 80 4.78 27.02 5.73
C ARG A 80 5.89 26.49 4.82
N VAL A 81 6.25 25.22 4.97
CA VAL A 81 7.32 24.54 4.22
C VAL A 81 6.71 23.72 3.07
N ASP A 82 5.68 22.93 3.38
CA ASP A 82 4.95 22.14 2.42
C ASP A 82 3.44 22.11 2.75
N PRO A 83 2.64 23.05 2.20
CA PRO A 83 1.20 23.13 2.48
C PRO A 83 0.41 21.96 1.92
N ALA A 84 0.91 21.23 0.91
CA ALA A 84 0.23 20.07 0.36
C ALA A 84 0.37 18.85 1.28
N VAL A 85 1.59 18.64 1.80
CA VAL A 85 1.93 17.54 2.71
C VAL A 85 1.38 17.75 4.13
N ALA A 86 1.47 18.97 4.67
CA ALA A 86 1.21 19.25 6.09
C ALA A 86 -0.11 18.70 6.68
N PRO A 87 -1.26 18.70 5.97
CA PRO A 87 -2.50 18.12 6.50
C PRO A 87 -2.40 16.62 6.81
N PHE A 88 -1.61 15.86 6.05
CA PHE A 88 -1.51 14.41 6.18
C PHE A 88 -0.54 13.97 7.27
N LEU A 89 0.46 14.78 7.59
CA LEU A 89 1.52 14.41 8.53
C LEU A 89 0.96 14.01 9.89
N GLY A 90 1.62 13.13 10.64
CA GLY A 90 1.18 12.73 12.00
C GLY A 90 1.05 11.22 12.16
N LYS A 91 0.77 10.78 13.39
CA LYS A 91 0.42 9.40 13.71
C LYS A 91 -1.10 9.26 13.69
N TRP A 92 -1.61 8.28 12.96
CA TRP A 92 -3.03 7.98 12.79
C TRP A 92 -3.32 6.58 13.33
N SER A 93 -4.46 6.42 14.01
CA SER A 93 -4.87 5.16 14.64
C SER A 93 -5.88 4.44 13.75
N GLY A 94 -5.65 3.17 13.40
CA GLY A 94 -6.63 2.28 12.79
C GLY A 94 -7.21 1.30 13.80
N TYR A 95 -7.90 0.27 13.33
CA TYR A 95 -8.35 -0.86 14.16
C TYR A 95 -7.29 -1.96 14.12
N GLU A 96 -6.65 -2.22 15.26
CA GLU A 96 -5.50 -3.14 15.41
C GLU A 96 -4.25 -2.80 14.55
N GLU A 97 -4.28 -1.64 13.89
CA GLU A 97 -3.24 -1.14 12.99
C GLU A 97 -2.96 0.35 13.22
N GLY A 98 -1.89 0.87 12.62
CA GLY A 98 -1.52 2.28 12.71
C GLY A 98 -0.74 2.77 11.50
N LEU A 99 -0.89 4.05 11.18
CA LEU A 99 -0.21 4.71 10.06
C LEU A 99 0.44 6.00 10.53
N SER A 100 1.76 6.13 10.36
CA SER A 100 2.46 7.40 10.59
C SER A 100 2.96 7.99 9.27
N VAL A 101 2.52 9.21 8.98
CA VAL A 101 2.90 9.95 7.76
C VAL A 101 3.91 11.03 8.13
N TYR A 102 5.14 10.87 7.64
CA TYR A 102 6.28 11.74 7.95
C TYR A 102 6.62 12.65 6.76
N PRO A 103 7.10 13.88 7.00
CA PRO A 103 7.62 14.74 5.94
C PRO A 103 8.97 14.22 5.43
N SER A 104 9.22 14.35 4.13
CA SER A 104 10.52 14.10 3.51
C SER A 104 11.27 15.42 3.25
N ASN A 105 12.58 15.35 3.07
CA ASN A 105 13.41 16.48 2.62
C ASN A 105 13.15 16.88 1.15
N ILE A 106 12.37 16.10 0.41
CA ILE A 106 11.87 16.42 -0.93
C ILE A 106 10.42 16.91 -0.83
N ARG A 107 10.16 18.10 -1.40
CA ARG A 107 8.83 18.73 -1.44
C ARG A 107 7.83 17.84 -2.17
N GLY A 108 6.60 17.75 -1.64
CA GLY A 108 5.53 16.88 -2.11
C GLY A 108 5.68 15.42 -1.72
N ARG A 109 6.84 14.98 -1.19
CA ARG A 109 7.07 13.59 -0.78
C ARG A 109 6.82 13.40 0.71
N VAL A 110 6.13 12.31 1.04
CA VAL A 110 5.97 11.78 2.39
C VAL A 110 6.64 10.42 2.51
N CYS A 111 7.00 10.07 3.73
CA CYS A 111 7.37 8.71 4.10
C CYS A 111 6.27 8.14 4.97
N LEU A 112 5.91 6.88 4.75
CA LEU A 112 4.87 6.19 5.50
C LEU A 112 5.53 5.09 6.32
N ILE A 113 5.11 4.97 7.57
CA ILE A 113 5.31 3.75 8.34
C ILE A 113 3.93 3.20 8.65
N TYR A 114 3.66 1.98 8.20
CA TYR A 114 2.51 1.19 8.61
C TYR A 114 2.93 0.25 9.73
N ILE A 115 2.03 -0.02 10.68
CA ILE A 115 2.15 -1.09 11.65
C ILE A 115 0.85 -1.89 11.69
N GLY A 116 0.98 -3.20 11.75
CA GLY A 116 -0.13 -4.14 11.90
C GLY A 116 0.21 -5.22 12.92
N ILE A 117 -0.59 -6.30 12.92
CA ILE A 117 -0.34 -7.46 13.78
C ILE A 117 0.97 -8.13 13.37
N GLN A 118 1.99 -7.99 14.23
CA GLN A 118 3.35 -8.54 14.04
C GLN A 118 4.13 -8.00 12.82
N GLU A 119 3.75 -6.85 12.29
CA GLU A 119 4.32 -6.30 11.05
C GLU A 119 4.60 -4.80 11.17
N ALA A 120 5.72 -4.34 10.60
CA ALA A 120 5.98 -2.92 10.36
C ALA A 120 6.57 -2.69 8.97
N GLU A 121 5.92 -1.85 8.18
CA GLU A 121 6.30 -1.58 6.80
C GLU A 121 6.68 -0.12 6.57
N PHE A 122 7.54 0.11 5.57
CA PHE A 122 7.95 1.43 5.13
C PHE A 122 7.59 1.61 3.65
N GLY A 123 6.87 2.68 3.34
CA GLY A 123 6.52 3.08 1.98
C GLY A 123 6.82 4.55 1.69
N LEU A 124 6.79 4.94 0.42
CA LEU A 124 6.94 6.32 -0.02
C LEU A 124 5.68 6.83 -0.71
N GLY A 125 5.32 8.08 -0.42
CA GLY A 125 4.14 8.70 -0.99
C GLY A 125 4.44 10.02 -1.67
N THR A 126 3.74 10.33 -2.75
CA THR A 126 3.72 11.67 -3.35
C THR A 126 2.34 12.29 -3.20
N VAL A 127 2.30 13.50 -2.63
CA VAL A 127 1.08 14.25 -2.39
C VAL A 127 0.74 15.10 -3.62
N SER A 128 -0.41 14.83 -4.21
CA SER A 128 -0.88 15.52 -5.43
C SER A 128 -2.40 15.54 -5.45
N ASN A 129 -3.00 16.68 -5.81
CA ASN A 129 -4.47 16.86 -5.86
C ASN A 129 -5.20 16.46 -4.56
N GLY A 130 -4.61 16.77 -3.40
CA GLY A 130 -5.22 16.52 -2.09
C GLY A 130 -5.35 15.05 -1.71
N VAL A 131 -4.50 14.18 -2.28
CA VAL A 131 -4.35 12.75 -1.91
C VAL A 131 -2.85 12.37 -1.87
N ILE A 132 -2.50 11.34 -1.12
CA ILE A 132 -1.19 10.67 -1.24
C ILE A 132 -1.33 9.54 -2.28
N ARG A 133 -0.36 9.39 -3.17
CA ARG A 133 -0.17 8.18 -4.01
C ARG A 133 1.06 7.44 -3.51
N THR A 134 0.94 6.16 -3.12
CA THR A 134 2.09 5.36 -2.66
C THR A 134 2.81 4.67 -3.82
N ASP A 135 4.01 4.16 -3.57
CA ASP A 135 4.74 3.25 -4.46
C ASP A 135 3.91 2.00 -4.79
N ASP A 136 3.24 1.43 -3.78
CA ASP A 136 2.37 0.24 -3.85
C ASP A 136 0.99 0.49 -4.46
N LYS A 137 0.86 1.57 -5.25
CA LYS A 137 -0.35 1.96 -6.02
C LYS A 137 -1.58 2.30 -5.19
N GLU A 138 -1.44 2.42 -3.87
CA GLU A 138 -2.52 2.88 -3.00
C GLU A 138 -2.75 4.39 -3.14
N VAL A 139 -3.96 4.84 -2.77
CA VAL A 139 -4.30 6.25 -2.66
C VAL A 139 -4.90 6.56 -1.30
N ILE A 140 -4.22 7.42 -0.53
CA ILE A 140 -4.69 7.84 0.79
C ILE A 140 -5.51 9.11 0.63
N LEU A 141 -6.80 8.99 0.91
CA LEU A 141 -7.77 10.08 0.97
C LEU A 141 -7.78 10.68 2.38
N LYS A 142 -8.01 11.99 2.48
CA LYS A 142 -8.24 12.69 3.75
C LYS A 142 -9.58 13.41 3.73
N GLU A 143 -10.35 13.24 4.79
CA GLU A 143 -11.65 13.90 5.04
C GLU A 143 -11.71 14.26 6.53
N GLY A 144 -11.66 15.54 6.89
CA GLY A 144 -11.54 15.95 8.30
C GLY A 144 -10.32 15.34 8.98
N ASP A 145 -10.45 14.87 10.21
CA ASP A 145 -9.40 14.17 10.97
C ASP A 145 -9.41 12.64 10.75
N TYR A 146 -9.71 12.22 9.52
CA TYR A 146 -9.70 10.83 9.08
C TYR A 146 -8.90 10.62 7.79
N LEU A 147 -8.28 9.44 7.65
CA LEU A 147 -7.71 8.93 6.41
C LEU A 147 -8.40 7.62 5.97
N GLY A 148 -8.60 7.46 4.66
CA GLY A 148 -9.01 6.20 4.05
C GLY A 148 -7.98 5.75 3.03
N VAL A 149 -7.51 4.51 3.14
CA VAL A 149 -6.60 3.89 2.18
C VAL A 149 -7.42 3.25 1.06
N VAL A 150 -7.19 3.67 -0.18
CA VAL A 150 -7.83 3.11 -1.37
C VAL A 150 -6.86 2.16 -2.05
N THR A 151 -7.33 0.94 -2.32
CA THR A 151 -6.62 -0.05 -3.15
C THR A 151 -7.47 -0.39 -4.39
N VAL A 152 -6.84 -0.91 -5.45
CA VAL A 152 -7.53 -1.47 -6.60
C VAL A 152 -7.29 -2.98 -6.63
N ARG A 153 -8.33 -3.78 -6.39
CA ARG A 153 -8.26 -5.25 -6.41
C ARG A 153 -9.30 -5.79 -7.39
N ASN A 154 -8.88 -6.69 -8.29
CA ASN A 154 -9.74 -7.24 -9.36
C ASN A 154 -10.46 -6.13 -10.17
N ASP A 155 -9.70 -5.11 -10.57
CA ASP A 155 -10.16 -3.89 -11.28
C ASP A 155 -11.23 -3.06 -10.54
N ARG A 156 -11.41 -3.26 -9.23
CA ARG A 156 -12.34 -2.49 -8.40
C ARG A 156 -11.57 -1.65 -7.38
N ALA A 157 -11.64 -0.34 -7.52
CA ALA A 157 -11.15 0.59 -6.50
C ALA A 157 -12.08 0.63 -5.29
N ASP A 158 -11.55 0.34 -4.09
CA ASP A 158 -12.30 0.41 -2.84
C ASP A 158 -11.45 0.82 -1.62
N ILE A 159 -12.13 1.25 -0.55
CA ILE A 159 -11.56 1.38 0.80
C ILE A 159 -11.92 0.10 1.56
N PRO A 160 -10.98 -0.84 1.79
CA PRO A 160 -11.31 -2.17 2.31
C PRO A 160 -11.66 -2.18 3.80
N VAL A 161 -11.08 -1.26 4.59
CA VAL A 161 -11.35 -1.13 6.02
C VAL A 161 -12.70 -0.45 6.27
N GLU A 162 -13.48 -0.94 7.24
CA GLU A 162 -14.75 -0.32 7.62
C GLU A 162 -14.54 0.95 8.45
N ILE A 163 -13.62 0.89 9.42
CA ILE A 163 -13.23 2.01 10.28
C ILE A 163 -12.03 2.71 9.63
N PRO A 164 -12.15 3.99 9.24
CA PRO A 164 -11.02 4.75 8.72
C PRO A 164 -10.03 5.11 9.83
N TYR A 165 -8.77 5.26 9.45
CA TYR A 165 -7.72 5.83 10.30
C TYR A 165 -8.18 7.18 10.84
N ASN A 166 -7.99 7.43 12.13
CA ASN A 166 -8.58 8.56 12.83
C ASN A 166 -7.66 9.13 13.92
N SER A 167 -8.18 10.13 14.64
CA SER A 167 -7.59 10.71 15.86
C SER A 167 -6.10 11.07 15.74
N PRO A 168 -5.67 11.86 14.73
CA PRO A 168 -4.26 12.06 14.46
C PRO A 168 -3.53 12.82 15.57
N THR A 169 -2.41 12.25 16.04
CA THR A 169 -1.49 12.91 16.99
C THR A 169 -0.26 13.47 16.28
N VAL A 170 0.59 14.19 17.02
CA VAL A 170 1.95 14.52 16.56
C VAL A 170 2.77 13.25 16.30
N LEU A 171 3.81 13.38 15.48
CA LEU A 171 4.71 12.27 15.14
C LEU A 171 5.54 11.82 16.36
N GLN A 172 5.72 10.50 16.47
CA GLN A 172 6.72 9.85 17.32
C GLN A 172 8.00 9.61 16.49
N ALA A 173 9.11 9.21 17.13
CA ALA A 173 10.29 8.80 16.37
C ALA A 173 9.98 7.52 15.56
N ALA A 174 10.54 7.38 14.35
CA ALA A 174 10.28 6.24 13.46
C ALA A 174 10.46 4.88 14.16
N ARG A 175 11.56 4.71 14.93
CA ARG A 175 11.80 3.50 15.74
C ARG A 175 10.72 3.27 16.78
N GLN A 176 10.33 4.30 17.54
CA GLN A 176 9.31 4.19 18.60
C GLN A 176 7.96 3.77 18.03
N PHE A 177 7.59 4.26 16.84
CA PHE A 177 6.35 3.90 16.18
C PHE A 177 6.40 2.47 15.62
N ALA A 178 7.47 2.10 14.91
CA ALA A 178 7.64 0.74 14.40
C ALA A 178 7.70 -0.33 15.52
N GLN A 179 8.25 0.01 16.69
CA GLN A 179 8.28 -0.83 17.90
C GLN A 179 6.92 -1.09 18.54
N LEU A 180 5.84 -0.47 18.06
CA LEU A 180 4.47 -0.84 18.44
C LEU A 180 4.03 -2.14 17.74
N SER A 181 4.71 -2.56 16.68
CA SER A 181 4.63 -3.92 16.14
C SER A 181 5.47 -4.90 16.97
N ALA A 182 5.14 -6.19 16.92
CA ALA A 182 5.87 -7.22 17.67
C ALA A 182 7.18 -7.70 16.99
N ASN A 183 7.47 -7.29 15.75
CA ASN A 183 8.60 -7.82 14.98
C ASN A 183 9.83 -6.88 15.00
N VAL A 184 10.85 -7.26 15.76
CA VAL A 184 12.10 -6.49 15.90
C VAL A 184 12.90 -6.37 14.60
N GLN A 185 12.82 -7.36 13.70
CA GLN A 185 13.58 -7.34 12.43
C GLN A 185 13.05 -6.26 11.49
N ASP A 186 11.73 -6.08 11.46
CA ASP A 186 11.07 -5.04 10.67
C ASP A 186 11.40 -3.64 11.16
N VAL A 187 11.46 -3.42 12.49
CA VAL A 187 11.85 -2.13 13.08
C VAL A 187 13.18 -1.63 12.51
N ASP A 188 14.21 -2.49 12.46
CA ASP A 188 15.53 -2.11 11.96
C ASP A 188 15.55 -1.88 10.44
N LYS A 189 14.76 -2.65 9.68
CA LYS A 189 14.54 -2.47 8.24
C LYS A 189 13.88 -1.10 7.96
N VAL A 190 12.74 -0.82 8.60
CA VAL A 190 11.97 0.42 8.51
C VAL A 190 12.82 1.63 8.87
N VAL A 191 13.56 1.59 9.99
CA VAL A 191 14.41 2.72 10.42
C VAL A 191 15.55 2.99 9.43
N ARG A 192 16.15 1.96 8.82
CA ARG A 192 17.16 2.16 7.76
C ARG A 192 16.55 2.82 6.51
N GLN A 193 15.40 2.33 6.04
CA GLN A 193 14.72 2.90 4.87
C GLN A 193 14.25 4.34 5.11
N PHE A 194 13.71 4.62 6.29
CA PHE A 194 13.32 5.96 6.74
C PHE A 194 14.48 6.97 6.68
N ASN A 195 15.64 6.59 7.21
CA ASN A 195 16.82 7.46 7.18
C ASN A 195 17.34 7.65 5.74
N ALA A 196 17.40 6.58 4.94
CA ALA A 196 17.85 6.62 3.55
C ALA A 196 16.96 7.49 2.65
N ALA A 197 15.65 7.52 2.92
CA ALA A 197 14.69 8.36 2.21
C ALA A 197 14.66 9.83 2.66
N GLY A 198 15.54 10.25 3.59
CA GLY A 198 15.61 11.64 4.05
C GLY A 198 14.34 12.10 4.77
N CYS A 199 13.68 11.17 5.47
CA CYS A 199 12.47 11.45 6.25
C CYS A 199 12.82 12.20 7.54
N MET A 200 11.96 13.12 7.97
CA MET A 200 12.18 13.97 9.13
C MET A 200 11.19 13.67 10.26
N VAL A 201 11.64 13.87 11.50
CA VAL A 201 10.81 13.80 12.71
C VAL A 201 10.69 15.19 13.33
N GLY A 202 9.54 15.49 13.94
CA GLY A 202 9.31 16.75 14.65
C GLY A 202 9.05 17.96 13.73
N LEU A 203 9.35 19.16 14.24
CA LEU A 203 9.09 20.42 13.56
C LEU A 203 10.06 20.64 12.38
N PRO A 204 9.67 21.43 11.35
CA PRO A 204 10.59 21.77 10.28
C PRO A 204 11.81 22.51 10.82
N SER A 205 13.00 22.18 10.30
CA SER A 205 14.22 22.92 10.58
C SER A 205 14.05 24.39 10.19
N ARG A 206 14.47 25.31 11.06
CA ARG A 206 14.61 26.73 10.68
C ARG A 206 15.70 26.81 9.61
N ARG A 207 15.32 27.22 8.40
CA ARG A 207 16.22 27.71 7.35
C ARG A 207 16.11 29.23 7.30
#